data_AF-A0A528IK36-F1
#
_entry.id   AF-A0A528IK36-F1
#
_cell.length_a   1.000
_cell.length_b   1.000
_cell.length_c   1.000
_cell.angle_alpha   90.00
_cell.angle_beta   90.00
_cell.angle_gamma   90.00
#
_symmetry.space_group_name_H-M   'P 1'
#
loop_
_entity.id
_entity.type
_entity.pdbx_description
1 polymer ?
#
loop_
_entity_poly.entity_id
_entity_poly.type
_entity_poly.pdbx_seq_one_letter_code
_entity_poly.pdbx_strand_id
1 'polypeptide(L)'
;ACPHDCPSTCALEVELLDSKRIGRVHGAKANSYTSGVICAKVARYADRVHHPDRLLKPLIRAGAKGEGTWKEASWEAALDLVAEKFIEAEAKYGSETVWPYYYAGTMGLVQRDGIERLRHAKKYSGFFGSICTNLAWTGWMMGAGALRGPDPREMAKSDCVVIWGTNAVVTQVNVMTHAIKARKERGAKIVVIDVYENATMKQADLGLVLKPGTDGALACAVMHVLFRDGMADRAYLEKYTDDPHGLEAHLQTRTPQWAADITGLS
;
A
#
# COMPACT_ATOMS: atom_id res chain seq x y z
N ALA A 1 -15.52 6.40 -2.48
CA ALA A 1 -14.54 5.33 -2.78
C ALA A 1 -14.19 4.61 -1.48
N CYS A 2 -13.74 3.36 -1.56
CA CYS A 2 -13.25 2.59 -0.42
C CYS A 2 -12.05 3.31 0.22
N PRO A 3 -12.06 3.56 1.55
CA PRO A 3 -11.00 4.29 2.23
C PRO A 3 -9.91 3.37 2.80
N HIS A 4 -9.90 2.07 2.48
CA HIS A 4 -8.84 1.19 2.98
C HIS A 4 -7.48 1.56 2.40
N ASP A 5 -6.44 1.27 3.16
CA ASP A 5 -5.05 1.40 2.74
C ASP A 5 -4.68 0.32 1.71
N CYS A 6 -5.16 0.54 0.48
CA CYS A 6 -4.96 -0.30 -0.69
C CYS A 6 -5.10 0.59 -1.93
N PRO A 7 -4.19 0.50 -2.92
CA PRO A 7 -4.19 1.41 -4.07
C PRO A 7 -5.39 1.21 -5.01
N SER A 8 -6.18 0.14 -4.85
CA SER A 8 -7.34 -0.12 -5.71
C SER A 8 -8.44 0.94 -5.63
N THR A 9 -8.56 1.67 -4.52
CA THR A 9 -9.52 2.77 -4.30
C THR A 9 -10.94 2.49 -4.82
N CYS A 10 -11.44 1.26 -4.61
CA CYS A 10 -12.65 0.75 -5.25
C CYS A 10 -13.81 1.76 -5.16
N ALA A 11 -14.45 2.05 -6.31
CA ALA A 11 -15.72 2.76 -6.31
C ALA A 11 -16.81 1.80 -5.81
N LEU A 12 -17.74 2.31 -4.99
CA LEU A 12 -18.73 1.50 -4.30
C LEU A 12 -20.14 1.96 -4.67
N GLU A 13 -21.02 1.00 -4.86
CA GLU A 13 -22.48 1.16 -4.90
C GLU A 13 -23.01 0.63 -3.57
N VAL A 14 -23.58 1.52 -2.75
CA VAL A 14 -24.01 1.20 -1.39
C VAL A 14 -25.54 1.21 -1.35
N GLU A 15 -26.13 0.07 -1.02
CA GLU A 15 -27.57 -0.03 -0.78
C GLU A 15 -27.94 0.74 0.49
N LEU A 16 -28.99 1.56 0.40
CA LEU A 16 -29.60 2.22 1.55
C LEU A 16 -30.91 1.50 1.87
N LEU A 17 -30.98 0.89 3.05
CA LEU A 17 -32.23 0.28 3.54
C LEU A 17 -33.15 1.35 4.12
N ASP A 18 -32.57 2.37 4.74
CA ASP A 18 -33.24 3.57 5.24
C ASP A 18 -32.24 4.73 5.41
N SER A 19 -32.69 5.86 5.98
CA SER A 19 -31.87 7.06 6.21
C SER A 19 -30.64 6.87 7.12
N LYS A 20 -30.59 5.79 7.91
CA LYS A 20 -29.55 5.49 8.91
C LYS A 20 -28.88 4.14 8.69
N ARG A 21 -29.43 3.28 7.83
CA ARG A 21 -28.93 1.91 7.63
C ARG A 21 -28.55 1.64 6.19
N ILE A 22 -27.27 1.30 6.02
CA ILE A 22 -26.77 0.70 4.78
C ILE A 22 -27.01 -0.81 4.76
N GLY A 23 -27.31 -1.34 3.58
CA GLY A 23 -27.45 -2.77 3.28
C GLY A 23 -26.20 -3.31 2.60
N ARG A 24 -26.38 -4.04 1.50
CA ARG A 24 -25.25 -4.61 0.75
C ARG A 24 -24.35 -3.52 0.16
N VAL A 25 -23.06 -3.81 0.13
CA VAL A 25 -22.05 -2.98 -0.51
C VAL A 25 -21.54 -3.72 -1.74
N HIS A 26 -21.65 -3.08 -2.90
CA HIS A 26 -21.19 -3.60 -4.18
C HIS A 26 -20.05 -2.73 -4.72
N GLY A 27 -19.21 -3.30 -5.58
CA GLY A 27 -18.28 -2.49 -6.37
C GLY A 27 -19.01 -1.86 -7.55
N ALA A 28 -18.72 -0.60 -7.85
CA ALA A 28 -19.30 0.07 -9.00
C ALA A 28 -18.70 -0.49 -10.30
N LYS A 29 -19.58 -0.94 -11.21
CA LYS A 29 -19.15 -1.52 -12.51
C LYS A 29 -18.46 -0.50 -13.42
N ALA A 30 -18.82 0.77 -13.28
CA ALA A 30 -18.25 1.87 -14.07
C ALA A 30 -16.76 2.14 -13.77
N ASN A 31 -16.24 1.70 -12.62
CA ASN A 31 -14.81 1.79 -12.35
C ASN A 31 -14.07 0.69 -13.14
N SER A 32 -13.46 1.06 -14.26
CA SER A 32 -12.79 0.14 -15.18
C SER A 32 -11.57 -0.60 -14.59
N TYR A 33 -10.95 -0.09 -13.53
CA TYR A 33 -9.86 -0.80 -12.87
C TYR A 33 -10.39 -1.93 -11.99
N THR A 34 -11.41 -1.65 -11.17
CA THR A 34 -11.95 -2.67 -10.25
C THR A 34 -13.03 -3.53 -10.89
N SER A 35 -13.68 -3.06 -11.95
CA SER A 35 -14.73 -3.75 -12.70
C SER A 35 -15.83 -4.35 -11.80
N GLY A 36 -16.25 -3.59 -10.78
CA GLY A 36 -17.20 -4.04 -9.76
C GLY A 36 -16.67 -5.04 -8.72
N VAL A 37 -15.41 -5.47 -8.82
CA VAL A 37 -14.79 -6.39 -7.85
C VAL A 37 -14.30 -5.63 -6.62
N ILE A 38 -14.84 -6.01 -5.47
CA ILE A 38 -14.42 -5.55 -4.14
C ILE A 38 -14.04 -6.74 -3.28
N CYS A 39 -13.15 -6.54 -2.30
CA CYS A 39 -12.76 -7.61 -1.39
C CYS A 39 -13.83 -7.87 -0.31
N ALA A 40 -13.76 -9.04 0.33
CA ALA A 40 -14.68 -9.44 1.41
C ALA A 40 -14.73 -8.43 2.57
N LYS A 41 -13.63 -7.72 2.84
CA LYS A 41 -13.55 -6.67 3.86
C LYS A 41 -14.56 -5.53 3.58
N VAL A 42 -14.69 -5.15 2.31
CA VAL A 42 -15.54 -4.04 1.87
C VAL A 42 -16.97 -4.51 1.62
N ALA A 43 -17.16 -5.72 1.10
CA ALA A 43 -18.51 -6.28 0.91
C ALA A 43 -19.29 -6.39 2.23
N ARG A 44 -18.58 -6.53 3.35
CA ARG A 44 -19.13 -6.64 4.71
C ARG A 44 -19.07 -5.34 5.51
N TYR A 45 -18.96 -4.17 4.84
CA TYR A 45 -18.83 -2.91 5.57
C TYR A 45 -20.05 -2.60 6.45
N ALA A 46 -21.25 -3.08 6.07
CA ALA A 46 -22.46 -2.96 6.87
C ALA A 46 -22.30 -3.59 8.27
N ASP A 47 -21.65 -4.76 8.36
CA ASP A 47 -21.37 -5.44 9.64
C ASP A 47 -20.56 -4.53 10.58
N ARG A 48 -19.59 -3.79 10.04
CA ARG A 48 -18.75 -2.86 10.80
C ARG A 48 -19.51 -1.58 11.18
N VAL A 49 -20.29 -1.03 10.25
CA VAL A 49 -21.05 0.21 10.47
C VAL A 49 -22.15 0.00 11.52
N HIS A 50 -22.77 -1.18 11.56
CA HIS A 50 -23.89 -1.51 12.44
C HIS A 50 -23.49 -2.41 13.61
N HIS A 51 -22.19 -2.62 13.85
CA HIS A 51 -21.72 -3.46 14.94
C HIS A 51 -22.25 -2.93 16.30
N PRO A 52 -22.76 -3.78 17.19
CA PRO A 52 -23.30 -3.34 18.49
C PRO A 52 -22.23 -2.62 19.34
N ASP A 53 -20.97 -3.03 19.25
CA ASP A 53 -19.86 -2.42 20.00
C ASP A 53 -19.26 -1.17 19.31
N ARG A 54 -19.90 -0.65 18.26
CA ARG A 54 -19.40 0.56 17.60
C ARG A 54 -19.44 1.74 18.57
N LEU A 55 -18.33 2.46 18.69
CA LEU A 55 -18.27 3.69 19.46
C LEU A 55 -19.11 4.78 18.77
N LEU A 56 -20.18 5.23 19.43
CA LEU A 56 -21.12 6.23 18.91
C LEU A 56 -21.04 7.57 19.65
N LYS A 57 -20.39 7.60 20.81
CA LYS A 57 -20.30 8.78 21.67
C LYS A 57 -18.85 9.00 22.12
N PRO A 58 -18.44 10.25 22.37
CA PRO A 58 -17.18 10.55 23.05
C PRO A 58 -17.12 9.90 24.43
N LEU A 59 -15.93 9.39 24.77
CA LEU A 59 -15.63 8.82 26.08
C LEU A 59 -14.42 9.54 26.67
N ILE A 60 -14.54 9.97 27.93
CA ILE A 60 -13.44 10.57 28.70
C ILE A 60 -12.99 9.56 29.75
N ARG A 61 -11.67 9.43 29.93
CA ARG A 61 -11.11 8.53 30.93
C ARG A 61 -11.51 9.01 32.33
N ALA A 62 -12.06 8.11 33.15
CA ALA A 62 -12.52 8.40 34.51
C ALA A 62 -11.55 7.90 35.61
N GLY A 63 -10.61 7.01 35.26
CA GLY A 63 -9.62 6.44 36.17
C GLY A 63 -8.17 6.64 35.72
N ALA A 64 -7.25 5.89 36.33
CA ALA A 64 -5.85 5.89 35.93
C ALA A 64 -5.66 5.33 34.52
N LYS A 65 -4.57 5.72 33.85
CA LYS A 65 -4.23 5.21 32.52
C LYS A 65 -3.98 3.70 32.61
N GLY A 66 -4.76 2.92 31.86
CA GLY A 66 -4.66 1.45 31.83
C GLY A 66 -5.79 0.72 32.55
N GLU A 67 -6.57 1.39 33.41
CA GLU A 67 -7.68 0.76 34.15
C GLU A 67 -8.91 0.45 33.27
N GLY A 68 -9.02 1.10 32.12
CA GLY A 68 -10.14 0.88 31.20
C GLY A 68 -11.47 1.50 31.66
N THR A 69 -11.45 2.41 32.65
CA THR A 69 -12.66 3.10 33.13
C THR A 69 -12.94 4.37 32.33
N TRP A 70 -14.14 4.45 31.76
CA TRP A 70 -14.58 5.52 30.87
C TRP A 70 -15.94 6.09 31.30
N LYS A 71 -16.14 7.39 31.09
CA LYS A 71 -17.42 8.07 31.21
C LYS A 71 -17.83 8.66 29.87
N GLU A 72 -19.11 8.59 29.53
CA GLU A 72 -19.64 9.30 28.36
C GLU A 72 -19.51 10.82 28.51
N ALA A 73 -19.35 11.52 27.39
CA ALA A 73 -19.32 12.98 27.32
C ALA A 73 -20.05 13.49 26.07
N SER A 74 -20.46 14.76 26.10
CA SER A 74 -20.89 15.44 24.88
C SER A 74 -19.69 15.72 23.97
N TRP A 75 -19.96 16.02 22.69
CA TRP A 75 -18.91 16.40 21.75
C TRP A 75 -18.23 17.71 22.16
N GLU A 76 -19.01 18.68 22.64
CA GLU A 76 -18.52 19.97 23.12
C GLU A 76 -17.54 19.77 24.28
N ALA A 77 -17.95 19.08 25.34
CA ALA A 77 -17.11 18.85 26.51
C ALA A 77 -15.84 18.04 26.18
N ALA A 78 -15.93 17.08 25.25
CA ALA A 78 -14.77 16.31 24.81
C ALA A 78 -13.78 17.16 23.99
N LEU A 79 -14.28 18.01 23.08
CA LEU A 79 -13.45 18.89 22.26
C LEU A 79 -12.83 20.02 23.08
N ASP A 80 -13.57 20.62 24.01
CA ASP A 80 -13.08 21.64 24.93
C ASP A 80 -11.92 21.08 25.77
N LEU A 81 -12.10 19.90 26.37
CA LEU A 81 -11.05 19.24 27.13
C LEU A 81 -9.79 18.98 26.29
N VAL A 82 -9.93 18.52 25.04
CA VAL A 82 -8.78 18.31 24.15
C VAL A 82 -8.08 19.63 23.84
N ALA A 83 -8.84 20.69 23.54
CA ALA A 83 -8.29 22.01 23.24
C ALA A 83 -7.55 22.61 24.44
N GLU A 84 -8.14 22.55 25.64
CA GLU A 84 -7.52 22.98 26.90
C GLU A 84 -6.18 22.27 27.12
N LYS A 85 -6.14 20.93 26.97
CA LYS A 85 -4.92 20.15 27.18
C LYS A 85 -3.84 20.47 26.15
N PHE A 86 -4.21 20.75 24.91
CA PHE A 86 -3.26 21.18 23.88
C PHE A 86 -2.69 22.56 24.21
N ILE A 87 -3.54 23.54 24.56
CA ILE A 87 -3.11 24.90 24.94
C ILE A 87 -2.20 24.87 26.17
N GLU A 88 -2.54 24.09 27.20
CA GLU A 88 -1.70 23.91 28.40
C GLU A 88 -0.33 23.32 28.03
N ALA A 89 -0.30 22.28 27.19
CA ALA A 89 0.95 21.64 26.77
C ALA A 89 1.81 22.59 25.94
N GLU A 90 1.22 23.33 25.01
CA GLU A 90 1.89 24.35 24.21
C GLU A 90 2.53 25.42 25.11
N ALA A 91 1.79 25.95 26.07
CA ALA A 91 2.28 26.99 26.98
C ALA A 91 3.44 26.50 27.85
N LYS A 92 3.45 25.21 28.22
CA LYS A 92 4.45 24.62 29.11
C LYS A 92 5.70 24.10 28.39
N TYR A 93 5.54 23.53 27.20
CA TYR A 93 6.60 22.77 26.52
C TYR A 93 6.89 23.24 25.08
N GLY A 94 6.13 24.22 24.57
CA GLY A 94 6.19 24.65 23.17
C GLY A 94 5.28 23.84 22.25
N SER A 95 4.98 24.38 21.06
CA SER A 95 3.98 23.80 20.14
C SER A 95 4.36 22.42 19.61
N GLU A 96 5.66 22.14 19.48
CA GLU A 96 6.17 20.86 18.98
C GLU A 96 5.90 19.69 19.94
N THR A 97 5.49 19.95 21.19
CA THR A 97 5.10 18.89 22.13
C THR A 97 3.88 18.09 21.68
N VAL A 98 3.03 18.67 20.82
CA VAL A 98 1.87 17.98 20.26
C VAL A 98 2.32 17.28 18.98
N TRP A 99 2.25 15.95 19.00
CA TRP A 99 2.60 15.13 17.86
C TRP A 99 1.36 14.35 17.35
N PRO A 100 0.79 14.74 16.20
CA PRO A 100 -0.34 14.02 15.62
C PRO A 100 0.13 12.69 15.02
N TYR A 101 -0.36 11.59 15.60
CA TYR A 101 -0.15 10.24 15.05
C TYR A 101 -1.40 9.79 14.30
N TYR A 102 -1.33 9.86 12.97
CA TYR A 102 -2.34 9.44 11.99
C TYR A 102 -1.58 8.70 10.89
N TYR A 103 -2.22 7.84 10.09
CA TYR A 103 -1.56 6.89 9.17
C TYR A 103 -0.93 5.67 9.88
N ALA A 104 -1.08 4.43 9.39
CA ALA A 104 -1.80 3.97 8.19
C ALA A 104 -3.09 3.20 8.55
N GLY A 105 -4.00 3.01 7.57
CA GLY A 105 -5.15 2.10 7.70
C GLY A 105 -6.45 2.60 7.08
N THR A 106 -6.92 3.80 7.45
CA THR A 106 -8.04 4.48 6.80
C THR A 106 -7.53 5.72 6.08
N MET A 107 -7.48 5.64 4.77
CA MET A 107 -6.82 6.57 3.85
C MET A 107 -7.81 7.42 3.06
N GLY A 108 -9.01 7.66 3.61
CA GLY A 108 -9.94 8.63 3.03
C GLY A 108 -9.36 10.05 3.08
N LEU A 109 -9.74 10.91 2.13
CA LEU A 109 -9.13 12.23 1.95
C LEU A 109 -9.13 13.08 3.23
N VAL A 110 -10.24 13.08 3.96
CA VAL A 110 -10.37 13.83 5.23
C VAL A 110 -9.57 13.16 6.34
N GLN A 111 -9.62 11.83 6.42
CA GLN A 111 -8.99 11.05 7.50
C GLN A 111 -7.46 11.05 7.39
N ARG A 112 -6.92 11.08 6.17
CA ARG A 112 -5.47 11.05 5.92
C ARG A 112 -4.86 12.44 6.06
N ASP A 113 -5.40 13.44 5.35
CA ASP A 113 -4.72 14.73 5.17
C ASP A 113 -5.38 15.88 5.94
N GLY A 114 -6.61 15.70 6.42
CA GLY A 114 -7.37 16.79 7.06
C GLY A 114 -6.74 17.36 8.33
N ILE A 115 -5.93 16.55 9.03
CA ILE A 115 -5.25 16.96 10.26
C ILE A 115 -4.12 17.97 10.00
N GLU A 116 -3.55 17.98 8.80
CA GLU A 116 -2.41 18.84 8.45
C GLU A 116 -2.73 20.31 8.61
N ARG A 117 -3.94 20.74 8.25
CA ARG A 117 -4.35 22.14 8.40
C ARG A 117 -4.21 22.62 9.85
N LEU A 118 -4.65 21.81 10.81
CA LEU A 118 -4.51 22.12 12.24
C LEU A 118 -3.04 22.11 12.65
N ARG A 119 -2.30 21.07 12.25
CA ARG A 119 -0.87 20.93 12.55
C ARG A 119 -0.07 22.16 12.09
N HIS A 120 -0.30 22.61 10.86
CA HIS A 120 0.34 23.80 10.30
C HIS A 120 -0.08 25.09 11.03
N ALA A 121 -1.38 25.30 11.27
CA ALA A 121 -1.87 26.49 11.95
C ALA A 121 -1.32 26.63 13.37
N LYS A 122 -1.09 25.49 14.05
CA LYS A 122 -0.62 25.44 15.43
C LYS A 122 0.88 25.18 15.57
N LYS A 123 1.61 24.99 14.46
CA LYS A 123 3.05 24.65 14.44
C LYS A 123 3.38 23.41 15.29
N TYR A 124 2.51 22.40 15.21
CA TYR A 124 2.73 21.11 15.86
C TYR A 124 3.78 20.28 15.11
N SER A 125 4.36 19.30 15.81
CA SER A 125 5.35 18.39 15.26
C SER A 125 4.85 17.69 14.01
N GLY A 126 5.73 17.54 13.01
CA GLY A 126 5.44 16.80 11.79
C GLY A 126 5.40 15.29 12.03
N PHE A 127 4.54 14.58 11.30
CA PHE A 127 4.63 13.13 11.15
C PHE A 127 4.92 12.79 9.69
N PHE A 128 6.09 12.19 9.43
CA PHE A 128 6.51 11.89 8.06
C PHE A 128 5.72 10.72 7.42
N GLY A 129 5.09 9.85 8.22
CA GLY A 129 4.29 8.74 7.69
C GLY A 129 5.10 7.63 7.02
N SER A 130 6.27 7.25 7.57
CA SER A 130 7.24 6.34 6.94
C SER A 130 6.96 4.83 7.10
N ILE A 131 5.82 4.42 7.69
CA ILE A 131 5.63 3.03 8.16
C ILE A 131 5.77 2.00 7.02
N CYS A 132 5.31 2.34 5.80
CA CYS A 132 5.27 1.39 4.68
C CYS A 132 6.10 1.83 3.48
N THR A 133 5.88 3.05 2.97
CA THR A 133 6.30 3.40 1.61
C THR A 133 7.69 4.04 1.51
N ASN A 134 8.34 4.36 2.62
CA ASN A 134 9.54 5.22 2.62
C ASN A 134 10.69 4.67 1.75
N LEU A 135 10.99 3.38 1.88
CA LEU A 135 12.07 2.73 1.10
C LEU A 135 11.72 2.68 -0.39
N ALA A 136 10.51 2.23 -0.72
CA ALA A 136 10.06 2.12 -2.11
C ALA A 136 9.98 3.48 -2.80
N TRP A 137 9.47 4.51 -2.11
CA TRP A 137 9.40 5.87 -2.63
C TRP A 137 10.79 6.45 -2.88
N THR A 138 11.71 6.31 -1.93
CA THR A 138 13.07 6.83 -2.08
C THR A 138 13.77 6.14 -3.26
N GLY A 139 13.72 4.80 -3.33
CA GLY A 139 14.32 4.05 -4.43
C GLY A 139 13.73 4.42 -5.80
N TRP A 140 12.40 4.53 -5.90
CA TRP A 140 11.73 4.89 -7.15
C TRP A 140 12.00 6.34 -7.57
N MET A 141 12.02 7.28 -6.61
CA MET A 141 12.38 8.68 -6.89
C MET A 141 13.81 8.80 -7.38
N MET A 142 14.75 8.10 -6.76
CA MET A 142 16.16 8.12 -7.18
C MET A 142 16.37 7.44 -8.54
N GLY A 143 15.64 6.37 -8.83
CA GLY A 143 15.79 5.62 -10.09
C GLY A 143 15.00 6.18 -11.28
N ALA A 144 13.82 6.76 -11.05
CA ALA A 144 12.90 7.18 -12.11
C ALA A 144 12.62 8.71 -12.13
N GLY A 145 13.16 9.46 -11.15
CA GLY A 145 13.03 10.91 -11.02
C GLY A 145 11.65 11.43 -10.58
N ALA A 146 10.61 10.58 -10.57
CA ALA A 146 9.26 10.94 -10.16
C ALA A 146 8.45 9.71 -9.72
N LEU A 147 7.54 9.89 -8.74
CA LEU A 147 6.54 8.90 -8.34
C LEU A 147 5.43 8.77 -9.41
N ARG A 148 5.77 8.15 -10.53
CA ARG A 148 4.87 7.85 -11.64
C ARG A 148 4.98 6.40 -12.07
N GLY A 149 3.91 5.88 -12.64
CA GLY A 149 3.86 4.54 -13.22
C GLY A 149 2.79 4.48 -14.31
N PRO A 150 2.78 3.39 -15.09
CA PRO A 150 1.73 3.16 -16.07
C PRO A 150 0.38 2.98 -15.36
N ASP A 151 -0.67 3.16 -16.13
CA ASP A 151 -2.02 2.81 -15.69
C ASP A 151 -2.07 1.32 -15.31
N PRO A 152 -2.46 0.94 -14.08
CA PRO A 152 -2.51 -0.45 -13.65
C PRO A 152 -3.35 -1.38 -14.53
N ARG A 153 -4.28 -0.83 -15.33
CA ARG A 153 -5.06 -1.59 -16.32
C ARG A 153 -4.21 -2.13 -17.47
N GLU A 154 -3.05 -1.52 -17.73
CA GLU A 154 -2.11 -1.97 -18.76
C GLU A 154 -1.40 -3.27 -18.41
N MET A 155 -1.48 -3.72 -17.15
CA MET A 155 -1.05 -5.07 -16.77
C MET A 155 -1.71 -6.15 -17.64
N ALA A 156 -2.96 -5.95 -18.05
CA ALA A 156 -3.67 -6.86 -18.96
C ALA A 156 -3.03 -6.97 -20.36
N LYS A 157 -2.17 -6.02 -20.73
CA LYS A 157 -1.46 -5.97 -22.03
C LYS A 157 -0.06 -6.60 -21.97
N SER A 158 0.36 -7.10 -20.81
CA SER A 158 1.70 -7.65 -20.60
C SER A 158 1.81 -9.09 -21.10
N ASP A 159 3.00 -9.51 -21.54
CA ASP A 159 3.32 -10.91 -21.88
C ASP A 159 3.95 -11.68 -20.70
N CYS A 160 4.38 -10.95 -19.68
CA CYS A 160 4.83 -11.47 -18.39
C CYS A 160 4.41 -10.50 -17.29
N VAL A 161 3.87 -11.03 -16.19
CA VAL A 161 3.51 -10.25 -15.00
C VAL A 161 4.31 -10.80 -13.82
N VAL A 162 5.23 -9.99 -13.30
CA VAL A 162 6.01 -10.31 -12.10
C VAL A 162 5.36 -9.68 -10.88
N ILE A 163 4.92 -10.52 -9.95
CA ILE A 163 4.32 -10.13 -8.68
C ILE A 163 5.38 -10.38 -7.58
N TRP A 164 6.05 -9.31 -7.16
CA TRP A 164 7.21 -9.39 -6.27
C TRP A 164 6.87 -8.89 -4.86
N GLY A 165 6.98 -9.77 -3.87
CA GLY A 165 6.82 -9.44 -2.44
C GLY A 165 5.39 -9.07 -2.04
N THR A 166 4.37 -9.51 -2.78
CA THR A 166 2.98 -9.18 -2.50
C THR A 166 2.05 -10.38 -2.57
N ASN A 167 1.27 -10.57 -1.50
CA ASN A 167 0.19 -11.54 -1.44
C ASN A 167 -1.12 -10.96 -2.00
N ALA A 168 -1.07 -10.55 -3.28
CA ALA A 168 -2.15 -9.83 -3.97
C ALA A 168 -3.52 -10.49 -3.88
N VAL A 169 -3.60 -11.83 -3.79
CA VAL A 169 -4.87 -12.56 -3.63
C VAL A 169 -5.66 -12.12 -2.38
N VAL A 170 -5.00 -11.65 -1.32
CA VAL A 170 -5.68 -11.21 -0.08
C VAL A 170 -5.49 -9.73 0.23
N THR A 171 -4.41 -9.11 -0.26
CA THR A 171 -4.08 -7.71 0.00
C THR A 171 -4.58 -6.75 -1.08
N GLN A 172 -4.62 -7.18 -2.35
CA GLN A 172 -4.98 -6.35 -3.50
C GLN A 172 -5.61 -7.19 -4.63
N VAL A 173 -6.83 -7.68 -4.39
CA VAL A 173 -7.53 -8.64 -5.28
C VAL A 173 -7.62 -8.19 -6.74
N ASN A 174 -7.66 -6.87 -7.00
CA ASN A 174 -7.79 -6.33 -8.35
C ASN A 174 -6.53 -6.52 -9.20
N VAL A 175 -5.32 -6.61 -8.60
CA VAL A 175 -4.09 -6.96 -9.34
C VAL A 175 -4.23 -8.35 -9.96
N MET A 176 -4.74 -9.31 -9.19
CA MET A 176 -4.96 -10.66 -9.71
C MET A 176 -5.98 -10.70 -10.84
N THR A 177 -7.01 -9.84 -10.80
CA THR A 177 -7.96 -9.71 -11.91
C THR A 177 -7.25 -9.34 -13.22
N HIS A 178 -6.35 -8.35 -13.19
CA HIS A 178 -5.63 -7.92 -14.40
C HIS A 178 -4.52 -8.89 -14.81
N ALA A 179 -3.80 -9.49 -13.87
CA ALA A 179 -2.79 -10.52 -14.17
C ALA A 179 -3.42 -11.75 -14.84
N ILE A 180 -4.55 -12.24 -14.32
CA ILE A 180 -5.28 -13.36 -14.93
C ILE A 180 -5.83 -12.98 -16.30
N LYS A 181 -6.27 -11.73 -16.48
CA LYS A 181 -6.72 -11.23 -17.79
C LYS A 181 -5.58 -11.26 -18.81
N ALA A 182 -4.39 -10.77 -18.45
CA ALA A 182 -3.19 -10.87 -19.29
C ALA A 182 -2.91 -12.33 -19.69
N ARG A 183 -2.94 -13.25 -18.72
CA ARG A 183 -2.75 -14.69 -18.99
C ARG A 183 -3.79 -15.25 -19.96
N LYS A 184 -5.07 -14.91 -19.78
CA LYS A 184 -6.15 -15.43 -20.64
C LYS A 184 -6.14 -14.85 -22.04
N GLU A 185 -5.87 -13.55 -22.18
CA GLU A 185 -5.98 -12.85 -23.47
C GLU A 185 -4.70 -12.93 -24.30
N ARG A 186 -3.53 -13.07 -23.64
CA ARG A 186 -2.21 -13.02 -24.30
C ARG A 186 -1.32 -14.23 -24.02
N GLY A 187 -1.76 -15.17 -23.18
CA GLY A 187 -0.90 -16.26 -22.73
C GLY A 187 0.21 -15.81 -21.77
N ALA A 188 0.05 -14.62 -21.15
CA ALA A 188 1.07 -14.05 -20.28
C ALA A 188 1.45 -14.97 -19.12
N LYS A 189 2.75 -15.05 -18.83
CA LYS A 189 3.27 -15.79 -17.66
C LYS A 189 3.13 -14.97 -16.39
N ILE A 190 2.63 -15.58 -15.32
CA ILE A 190 2.59 -14.99 -13.99
C ILE A 190 3.76 -15.55 -13.19
N VAL A 191 4.72 -14.69 -12.86
CA VAL A 191 5.85 -15.02 -11.98
C VAL A 191 5.58 -14.42 -10.61
N VAL A 192 5.72 -15.22 -9.55
CA VAL A 192 5.57 -14.73 -8.17
C VAL A 192 6.88 -14.94 -7.44
N ILE A 193 7.36 -13.87 -6.80
CA ILE A 193 8.60 -13.85 -6.03
C ILE A 193 8.25 -13.48 -4.60
N ASP A 194 8.55 -14.33 -3.63
CA ASP A 194 8.24 -14.08 -2.22
C ASP A 194 9.20 -14.83 -1.29
N VAL A 195 9.08 -14.63 0.01
CA VAL A 195 9.90 -15.30 1.04
C VAL A 195 9.21 -16.52 1.66
N TYR A 196 7.97 -16.77 1.27
CA TYR A 196 7.17 -17.93 1.68
C TYR A 196 6.08 -18.23 0.65
N GLU A 197 5.59 -19.47 0.65
CA GLU A 197 4.50 -19.87 -0.23
C GLU A 197 3.16 -19.28 0.24
N ASN A 198 2.72 -18.22 -0.44
CA ASN A 198 1.45 -17.55 -0.16
C ASN A 198 0.35 -17.92 -1.17
N ALA A 199 -0.87 -17.41 -0.96
CA ALA A 199 -2.02 -17.72 -1.82
C ALA A 199 -1.86 -17.21 -3.27
N THR A 200 -1.02 -16.20 -3.49
CA THR A 200 -0.72 -15.64 -4.80
C THR A 200 0.22 -16.55 -5.59
N MET A 201 1.20 -17.15 -4.92
CA MET A 201 2.13 -18.10 -5.55
C MET A 201 1.42 -19.34 -6.11
N LYS A 202 0.32 -19.78 -5.48
CA LYS A 202 -0.53 -20.87 -6.00
C LYS A 202 -1.20 -20.57 -7.35
N GLN A 203 -1.21 -19.31 -7.79
CA GLN A 203 -1.76 -18.90 -9.08
C GLN A 203 -0.68 -18.64 -10.15
N ALA A 204 0.60 -18.76 -9.76
CA ALA A 204 1.74 -18.48 -10.61
C ALA A 204 2.03 -19.62 -11.60
N ASP A 205 2.59 -19.26 -12.74
CA ASP A 205 3.26 -20.20 -13.65
C ASP A 205 4.67 -20.54 -13.12
N LEU A 206 5.30 -19.61 -12.42
CA LEU A 206 6.60 -19.77 -11.77
C LEU A 206 6.59 -19.09 -10.40
N GLY A 207 6.86 -19.86 -9.34
CA GLY A 207 7.06 -19.34 -7.99
C GLY A 207 8.54 -19.40 -7.60
N LEU A 208 9.09 -18.30 -7.11
CA LEU A 208 10.44 -18.22 -6.55
C LEU A 208 10.34 -17.88 -5.06
N VAL A 209 10.75 -18.81 -4.21
CA VAL A 209 10.81 -18.63 -2.76
C VAL A 209 12.26 -18.38 -2.36
N LEU A 210 12.64 -17.12 -2.16
CA LEU A 210 13.99 -16.72 -1.78
C LEU A 210 14.13 -16.51 -0.27
N LYS A 211 15.36 -16.51 0.23
CA LYS A 211 15.66 -16.11 1.62
C LYS A 211 15.27 -14.64 1.84
N PRO A 212 14.71 -14.29 3.03
CA PRO A 212 14.36 -12.92 3.35
C PRO A 212 15.52 -11.93 3.17
N GLY A 213 15.25 -10.80 2.52
CA GLY A 213 16.23 -9.73 2.32
C GLY A 213 17.23 -9.97 1.19
N THR A 214 17.01 -10.98 0.35
CA THR A 214 17.94 -11.34 -0.75
C THR A 214 17.44 -10.93 -2.14
N ASP A 215 16.34 -10.19 -2.22
CA ASP A 215 15.68 -9.73 -3.44
C ASP A 215 16.64 -8.98 -4.38
N GLY A 216 17.52 -8.15 -3.82
CA GLY A 216 18.51 -7.40 -4.58
C GLY A 216 19.48 -8.30 -5.33
N ALA A 217 19.85 -9.45 -4.78
CA ALA A 217 20.73 -10.41 -5.46
C ALA A 217 20.02 -11.05 -6.66
N LEU A 218 18.74 -11.44 -6.50
CA LEU A 218 17.93 -11.95 -7.61
C LEU A 218 17.77 -10.89 -8.72
N ALA A 219 17.43 -9.65 -8.36
CA ALA A 219 17.29 -8.56 -9.33
C ALA A 219 18.59 -8.32 -10.11
N CYS A 220 19.74 -8.31 -9.43
CA CYS A 220 21.04 -8.17 -10.07
C CYS A 220 21.36 -9.32 -11.02
N ALA A 221 21.06 -10.57 -10.65
CA ALA A 221 21.30 -11.70 -11.53
C ALA A 221 20.38 -11.74 -12.76
N VAL A 222 19.12 -11.33 -12.60
CA VAL A 222 18.22 -11.16 -13.75
C VAL A 222 18.79 -10.12 -14.72
N MET A 223 19.19 -8.94 -14.21
CA MET A 223 19.79 -7.90 -15.07
C MET A 223 21.10 -8.35 -15.71
N HIS A 224 21.96 -9.08 -14.98
CA HIS A 224 23.18 -9.67 -15.53
C HIS A 224 22.88 -10.57 -16.75
N VAL A 225 21.90 -11.47 -16.62
CA VAL A 225 21.49 -12.35 -17.73
C VAL A 225 20.97 -11.54 -18.92
N LEU A 226 20.16 -10.50 -18.68
CA LEU A 226 19.64 -9.64 -19.74
C LEU A 226 20.75 -8.93 -20.53
N PHE A 227 21.78 -8.41 -19.86
CA PHE A 227 22.92 -7.80 -20.54
C PHE A 227 23.79 -8.83 -21.26
N ARG A 228 24.15 -9.93 -20.58
CA ARG A 228 25.00 -11.01 -21.10
C ARG A 228 24.41 -11.63 -22.36
N ASP A 229 23.11 -11.87 -22.38
CA ASP A 229 22.41 -12.58 -23.47
C ASP A 229 21.86 -11.62 -24.53
N GLY A 230 22.14 -10.32 -24.43
CA GLY A 230 21.70 -9.32 -25.40
C GLY A 230 20.19 -9.06 -25.41
N MET A 231 19.50 -9.34 -24.30
CA MET A 231 18.06 -9.12 -24.13
C MET A 231 17.71 -7.75 -23.54
N ALA A 232 18.70 -7.02 -23.02
CA ALA A 232 18.52 -5.64 -22.58
C ALA A 232 18.28 -4.72 -23.79
N ASP A 233 17.24 -3.88 -23.75
CA ASP A 233 16.96 -2.88 -24.80
C ASP A 233 17.99 -1.74 -24.74
N ARG A 234 19.13 -1.94 -25.40
CA ARG A 234 20.23 -0.98 -25.42
C ARG A 234 19.81 0.36 -26.01
N ALA A 235 19.00 0.37 -27.07
CA ALA A 235 18.57 1.61 -27.71
C ALA A 235 17.72 2.47 -26.77
N TYR A 236 16.84 1.85 -25.97
CA TYR A 236 16.10 2.53 -24.93
C TYR A 236 17.02 3.05 -23.82
N LEU A 237 17.89 2.19 -23.31
CA LEU A 237 18.80 2.52 -22.21
C LEU A 237 19.71 3.70 -22.56
N GLU A 238 20.34 3.71 -23.74
CA GLU A 238 21.21 4.83 -24.15
C GLU A 238 20.46 6.16 -24.30
N LYS A 239 19.14 6.11 -24.55
CA LYS A 239 18.35 7.32 -24.77
C LYS A 239 17.73 7.87 -23.48
N TYR A 240 17.38 7.00 -22.53
CA TYR A 240 16.52 7.35 -21.40
C TYR A 240 17.11 7.02 -20.03
N THR A 241 18.38 6.62 -19.94
CA THR A 241 19.09 6.36 -18.68
C THR A 241 20.44 7.07 -18.63
N ASP A 242 21.00 7.25 -17.43
CA ASP A 242 22.21 8.07 -17.24
C ASP A 242 23.52 7.30 -17.46
N ASP A 243 23.60 6.03 -17.04
CA ASP A 243 24.84 5.22 -17.12
C ASP A 243 24.57 3.71 -17.31
N PRO A 244 24.06 3.30 -18.49
CA PRO A 244 23.80 1.89 -18.76
C PRO A 244 25.07 1.04 -18.85
N HIS A 245 26.19 1.63 -19.29
CA HIS A 245 27.48 0.93 -19.38
C HIS A 245 28.09 0.66 -18.01
N GLY A 246 28.06 1.63 -17.09
CA GLY A 246 28.51 1.44 -15.71
C GLY A 246 27.63 0.44 -14.96
N LEU A 247 26.31 0.44 -15.21
CA LEU A 247 25.42 -0.60 -14.69
C LEU A 247 25.80 -2.00 -15.21
N GLU A 248 26.01 -2.15 -16.52
CA GLU A 248 26.45 -3.43 -17.10
C GLU A 248 27.79 -3.90 -16.52
N ALA A 249 28.77 -3.00 -16.38
CA ALA A 249 30.05 -3.29 -15.76
C ALA A 249 29.89 -3.76 -14.30
N HIS A 250 29.05 -3.09 -13.51
CA HIS A 250 28.75 -3.48 -12.12
C HIS A 250 28.13 -4.89 -12.03
N LEU A 251 27.33 -5.28 -13.03
CA LEU A 251 26.60 -6.54 -13.04
C LEU A 251 27.43 -7.74 -13.53
N GLN A 252 28.64 -7.54 -14.08
CA GLN A 252 29.45 -8.62 -14.67
C GLN A 252 29.66 -9.82 -13.72
N THR A 253 29.80 -9.57 -12.42
CA THR A 253 30.04 -10.61 -11.41
C THR A 253 28.76 -11.09 -10.71
N ARG A 254 27.58 -10.63 -11.14
CA ARG A 254 26.29 -10.96 -10.52
C ARG A 254 25.63 -12.12 -11.25
N THR A 255 26.35 -13.22 -11.40
CA THR A 255 25.90 -14.39 -12.15
C THR A 255 24.72 -15.09 -11.46
N PRO A 256 23.97 -15.97 -12.18
CA PRO A 256 22.95 -16.80 -11.55
C PRO A 256 23.48 -17.63 -10.37
N GLN A 257 24.68 -18.21 -10.49
CA GLN A 257 25.30 -18.96 -9.39
C GLN A 257 25.57 -18.06 -8.17
N TRP A 258 26.10 -16.85 -8.39
CA TRP A 258 26.31 -15.89 -7.32
C TRP A 258 25.00 -15.55 -6.58
N ALA A 259 23.90 -15.35 -7.32
CA ALA A 259 22.61 -15.09 -6.71
C ALA A 259 22.00 -16.34 -6.05
N ALA A 260 22.21 -17.53 -6.60
CA ALA A 260 21.76 -18.80 -6.00
C ALA A 260 22.35 -18.99 -4.60
N ASP A 261 23.65 -18.75 -4.44
CA ASP A 261 24.35 -18.88 -3.15
C ASP A 261 23.75 -17.94 -2.07
N ILE A 262 23.35 -16.73 -2.48
CA ILE A 262 22.75 -15.71 -1.59
C ILE A 262 21.27 -16.01 -1.33
N THR A 263 20.49 -16.19 -2.39
CA THR A 263 19.02 -16.29 -2.34
C THR A 263 18.52 -17.66 -1.89
N GLY A 264 19.33 -18.71 -2.04
CA GLY A 264 18.92 -20.09 -1.83
C GLY A 264 18.10 -20.70 -2.97
N LEU A 265 17.95 -19.99 -4.09
CA LEU A 265 17.33 -20.52 -5.31
C LEU A 265 18.31 -21.41 -6.09
N SER A 266 17.79 -22.26 -6.99
CA SER A 266 18.55 -23.17 -7.86
C SER A 266 18.48 -22.76 -9.32
#